data_AF-B7PCM7-F1
#
_entry.id   AF-B7PCM7-F1
#
_cell.length_a   1.000
_cell.length_b   1.000
_cell.length_c   1.000
_cell.angle_alpha   90.00
_cell.angle_beta   90.00
_cell.angle_gamma   90.00
#
_symmetry.space_group_name_H-M   'P 1'
#
loop_
_entity.id
_entity.type
_entity.pdbx_description
1 polymer ?
#
loop_
_entity_poly.entity_id
_entity_poly.type
_entity_poly.pdbx_seq_one_letter_code
_entity_poly.pdbx_strand_id
1 'polypeptide(L)'
;MLDSGAGNIASSYVASLHLRVQAFQSRFRHIMDCSQGSPREDALDVTSRMDLTERALFVLGHKALEDLQHWQKRQSHRIGMAAMVINHRKRKRATLADST
;
A
#
# COMPACT_ATOMS: atom_id res chain seq x y z
N MET A 1 41.16 -10.76 -31.77
CA MET A 1 40.60 -12.01 -31.21
C MET A 1 40.16 -11.83 -29.74
N LEU A 2 39.45 -10.73 -29.39
CA LEU A 2 38.99 -10.47 -28.01
C LEU A 2 37.53 -10.00 -27.92
N ASP A 3 36.72 -10.23 -28.96
CA ASP A 3 35.31 -9.76 -28.99
C ASP A 3 34.30 -10.85 -28.58
N SER A 4 34.66 -12.14 -28.68
CA SER A 4 33.73 -13.25 -28.35
C SER A 4 33.42 -13.40 -26.85
N GLY A 5 34.27 -12.90 -25.96
CA GLY A 5 34.05 -13.00 -24.50
C GLY A 5 32.98 -12.04 -24.00
N ALA A 6 32.96 -10.80 -24.52
CA ALA A 6 32.02 -9.76 -24.10
C ALA A 6 30.58 -10.08 -24.52
N GLY A 7 30.39 -10.59 -25.75
CA GLY A 7 29.07 -11.01 -26.24
C GLY A 7 28.45 -12.17 -25.45
N ASN A 8 29.27 -13.10 -24.97
CA ASN A 8 28.81 -14.25 -24.19
C ASN A 8 28.39 -13.85 -22.77
N ILE A 9 29.14 -12.93 -22.15
CA ILE A 9 28.81 -12.37 -20.84
C ILE A 9 27.51 -11.55 -20.91
N ALA A 10 27.36 -10.70 -21.93
CA ALA A 10 26.13 -9.92 -22.12
C ALA A 10 24.90 -10.82 -22.33
N SER A 11 25.03 -11.88 -23.14
CA SER A 11 23.96 -12.85 -23.36
C SER A 11 23.54 -13.58 -22.08
N SER A 12 24.51 -13.95 -21.22
CA SER A 12 24.26 -14.57 -19.92
C SER A 12 23.50 -13.64 -18.95
N TYR A 13 23.86 -12.36 -18.89
CA TYR A 13 23.13 -11.38 -18.07
C TYR A 13 21.70 -11.17 -18.53
N VAL A 14 21.47 -11.10 -19.85
CA VAL A 14 20.13 -10.95 -20.41
C VAL A 14 19.27 -12.17 -20.08
N ALA A 15 19.81 -13.38 -20.20
CA ALA A 15 19.11 -14.61 -19.81
C ALA A 15 18.77 -14.62 -18.30
N SER A 16 19.69 -14.18 -17.45
CA SER A 16 19.51 -14.10 -16.00
C SER A 16 18.44 -13.07 -15.61
N LEU A 17 18.44 -11.90 -16.24
CA LEU A 17 17.41 -10.86 -16.08
C LEU A 17 16.05 -11.37 -16.52
N HIS A 18 15.98 -12.04 -17.67
CA HIS A 18 14.75 -12.60 -18.20
C HIS A 18 14.13 -13.62 -17.25
N LEU A 19 14.94 -14.56 -16.73
CA LEU A 19 14.49 -15.55 -15.75
C LEU A 19 13.96 -14.88 -14.48
N ARG A 20 14.64 -13.84 -13.99
CA ARG A 20 14.23 -13.10 -12.79
C ARG A 20 12.88 -12.42 -12.98
N VAL A 21 12.66 -11.78 -14.13
CA VAL A 21 11.40 -11.12 -14.46
C VAL A 21 10.26 -12.14 -14.59
N GLN A 22 10.49 -13.26 -15.27
CA GLN A 22 9.49 -14.32 -15.39
C GLN A 22 9.13 -14.92 -14.03
N ALA A 23 10.12 -15.18 -13.16
CA ALA A 23 9.90 -15.70 -11.82
C ALA A 23 9.11 -14.72 -10.94
N PHE A 24 9.35 -13.41 -11.07
CA PHE A 24 8.56 -12.41 -10.36
C PHE A 24 7.12 -12.34 -10.90
N GLN A 25 6.94 -12.33 -12.23
CA GLN A 25 5.61 -12.26 -12.85
C GLN A 25 4.71 -13.42 -12.44
N SER A 26 5.25 -14.64 -12.32
CA SER A 26 4.47 -15.80 -11.89
C SER A 26 4.00 -15.69 -10.44
N ARG A 27 4.81 -15.07 -9.56
CA ARG A 27 4.45 -14.85 -8.14
C ARG A 27 3.59 -13.62 -7.91
N PHE A 28 3.64 -12.64 -8.80
CA PHE A 28 2.92 -11.36 -8.65
C PHE A 28 1.43 -11.53 -8.37
N ARG A 29 0.76 -12.44 -9.10
CA ARG A 29 -0.67 -12.72 -8.89
C ARG A 29 -0.93 -13.23 -7.48
N HIS A 30 -0.14 -14.19 -7.03
CA HIS A 30 -0.26 -14.76 -5.69
C HIS A 30 -0.03 -13.70 -4.61
N ILE A 31 0.99 -12.85 -4.76
CA ILE A 31 1.27 -11.75 -3.83
C ILE A 31 0.07 -10.79 -3.74
N MET A 32 -0.50 -10.40 -4.89
CA MET A 32 -1.68 -9.54 -4.97
C MET A 32 -2.89 -10.18 -4.27
N ASP A 33 -3.21 -11.43 -4.61
CA ASP A 33 -4.36 -12.15 -4.05
C ASP A 33 -4.22 -12.31 -2.52
N CYS A 34 -3.02 -12.65 -2.04
CA CYS A 34 -2.75 -12.72 -0.60
C CYS A 34 -2.85 -11.35 0.08
N SER A 35 -2.34 -10.28 -0.54
CA SER A 35 -2.42 -8.93 0.04
C SER A 35 -3.85 -8.43 0.22
N GLN A 36 -4.77 -8.91 -0.62
CA GLN A 36 -6.17 -8.49 -0.65
C GLN A 36 -7.14 -9.47 0.02
N GLY A 37 -6.72 -10.70 0.31
CA GLY A 37 -7.59 -11.76 0.85
C GLY A 37 -7.17 -12.35 2.19
N SER A 38 -5.95 -12.08 2.68
CA SER A 38 -5.44 -12.70 3.90
C SER A 38 -5.77 -11.87 5.16
N PRO A 39 -6.27 -12.52 6.24
CA PRO A 39 -6.31 -11.90 7.57
C PRO A 39 -4.91 -11.46 8.00
N ARG A 40 -4.81 -10.31 8.68
CA ARG A 40 -3.53 -9.69 9.09
C ARG A 40 -2.60 -10.62 9.90
N GLU A 41 -3.16 -11.63 10.55
CA GLU A 41 -2.45 -12.63 11.37
C GLU A 41 -1.67 -13.64 10.52
N ASP A 42 -2.10 -13.93 9.29
CA ASP A 42 -1.43 -14.85 8.36
C ASP A 42 -0.37 -14.14 7.49
N ALA A 43 -0.32 -12.79 7.54
CA ALA A 43 0.58 -12.00 6.72
C ALA A 43 2.06 -12.25 7.04
N LEU A 44 2.40 -12.62 8.27
CA LEU A 44 3.78 -12.93 8.68
C LEU A 44 4.30 -14.23 8.04
N ASP A 45 3.44 -15.25 7.97
CA ASP A 45 3.78 -16.53 7.34
C ASP A 45 3.94 -16.36 5.83
N VAL A 46 3.01 -15.65 5.20
CA VAL A 46 3.03 -15.38 3.76
C VAL A 46 4.24 -14.50 3.34
N THR A 47 4.60 -13.50 4.14
CA THR A 47 5.74 -12.61 3.83
C THR A 47 7.10 -13.24 4.13
N SER A 48 7.18 -14.32 4.92
CA SER A 48 8.44 -14.99 5.26
C SER A 48 9.21 -15.47 4.01
N ARG A 49 8.49 -15.91 2.98
CA ARG A 49 9.03 -16.43 1.71
C ARG A 49 9.23 -15.37 0.62
N MET A 50 8.74 -14.15 0.83
CA MET A 50 8.82 -13.05 -0.13
C MET A 50 10.16 -12.30 -0.03
N ASP A 51 10.66 -11.83 -1.17
CA ASP A 51 11.80 -10.92 -1.22
C ASP A 51 11.44 -9.50 -0.71
N LEU A 52 12.45 -8.63 -0.51
CA LEU A 52 12.23 -7.27 0.02
C LEU A 52 11.29 -6.43 -0.86
N THR A 53 11.37 -6.59 -2.18
CA THR A 53 10.54 -5.82 -3.12
C THR A 53 9.10 -6.32 -3.15
N GLU A 54 8.90 -7.63 -3.07
CA GLU A 54 7.62 -8.31 -2.97
C GLU A 54 6.93 -7.95 -1.65
N ARG A 55 7.67 -7.88 -0.54
CA ARG A 55 7.15 -7.41 0.76
C ARG A 55 6.68 -5.96 0.69
N ALA A 56 7.46 -5.07 0.07
CA ALA A 56 7.06 -3.67 -0.10
C ALA A 56 5.78 -3.55 -0.94
N LEU A 57 5.67 -4.33 -2.01
CA LEU A 57 4.46 -4.43 -2.84
C LEU A 57 3.26 -4.96 -2.05
N PHE A 58 3.47 -6.01 -1.24
CA PHE A 58 2.44 -6.59 -0.38
C PHE A 58 1.86 -5.56 0.60
N VAL A 59 2.73 -4.80 1.28
CA VAL A 59 2.32 -3.74 2.22
C VAL A 59 1.52 -2.65 1.51
N LEU A 60 1.95 -2.24 0.30
CA LEU A 60 1.22 -1.25 -0.49
C LEU A 60 -0.16 -1.77 -0.91
N GLY A 61 -0.25 -3.02 -1.35
CA GLY A 61 -1.51 -3.67 -1.72
C GLY A 61 -2.48 -3.75 -0.55
N HIS A 62 -1.98 -4.10 0.64
CA HIS A 62 -2.78 -4.16 1.86
C HIS A 62 -3.30 -2.77 2.26
N LYS A 63 -2.44 -1.75 2.24
CA LYS A 63 -2.83 -0.36 2.53
C LYS A 63 -3.90 0.14 1.55
N ALA A 64 -3.76 -0.16 0.26
CA ALA A 64 -4.75 0.24 -0.74
C ALA A 64 -6.12 -0.42 -0.48
N LEU A 65 -6.14 -1.68 -0.04
CA LEU A 65 -7.37 -2.35 0.36
C LEU A 65 -7.98 -1.71 1.61
N GLU A 66 -7.18 -1.42 2.65
CA GLU A 66 -7.66 -0.73 3.84
C GLU A 66 -8.27 0.63 3.48
N ASP A 67 -7.59 1.44 2.67
CA ASP A 67 -8.09 2.74 2.22
C ASP A 67 -9.40 2.60 1.43
N LEU A 68 -9.50 1.59 0.56
CA LEU A 68 -10.72 1.28 -0.18
C LEU A 68 -11.88 0.92 0.76
N GLN A 69 -11.63 0.10 1.77
CA GLN A 69 -12.64 -0.28 2.77
C GLN A 69 -13.10 0.92 3.60
N HIS A 70 -12.17 1.77 4.04
CA HIS A 70 -12.51 3.02 4.74
C HIS A 70 -13.35 3.95 3.84
N TRP A 71 -13.02 4.02 2.55
CA TRP A 71 -13.79 4.77 1.58
C TRP A 71 -15.20 4.20 1.36
N GLN A 72 -15.33 2.89 1.18
CA GLN A 72 -16.63 2.21 1.05
C GLN A 72 -17.52 2.46 2.29
N LYS A 73 -16.93 2.45 3.49
CA LYS A 73 -17.63 2.74 4.75
C LYS A 73 -17.89 4.23 4.98
N ARG A 74 -17.51 5.11 4.04
CA ARG A 74 -17.54 6.59 4.17
C ARG A 74 -16.81 7.11 5.41
N GLN A 75 -15.83 6.36 5.89
CA GLN A 75 -14.98 6.71 7.04
C GLN A 75 -13.72 7.47 6.64
N SER A 76 -13.39 7.49 5.35
CA SER A 76 -12.20 8.17 4.81
C SER A 76 -12.22 9.69 4.96
N HIS A 77 -13.40 10.31 5.06
CA HIS A 77 -13.57 11.72 5.44
C HIS A 77 -14.90 11.90 6.17
N ARG A 78 -14.86 12.11 7.49
CA ARG A 78 -16.01 12.71 8.18
C ARG A 78 -16.12 14.14 7.68
N ILE A 79 -17.21 14.47 6.98
CA ILE A 79 -17.59 15.86 6.73
C ILE A 79 -17.90 16.48 8.10
N GLY A 80 -16.88 17.04 8.74
CA GLY A 80 -17.00 17.77 10.00
C GLY A 80 -17.31 19.23 9.70
N MET A 81 -18.07 19.88 10.58
CA MET A 81 -18.22 21.34 10.49
C MET A 81 -16.85 22.01 10.65
N ALA A 82 -16.60 23.05 9.87
CA ALA A 82 -15.39 23.86 10.02
C ALA A 82 -15.22 24.32 11.47
N ALA A 83 -13.98 24.35 11.96
CA ALA A 83 -13.67 24.78 13.33
C ALA A 83 -14.29 26.13 13.68
N MET A 84 -14.40 27.03 12.69
CA MET A 84 -15.09 28.32 12.82
C MET A 84 -16.56 28.17 13.23
N VAL A 85 -17.31 27.23 12.66
CA VAL A 85 -18.73 26.98 12.97
C VAL A 85 -18.88 26.36 14.35
N ILE A 86 -18.00 25.40 14.70
CA ILE A 86 -17.94 24.80 16.04
C ILE A 86 -17.68 25.87 17.11
N ASN A 87 -16.72 26.76 16.84
CA ASN A 87 -16.33 27.84 17.75
C ASN A 87 -17.33 29.01 17.76
N HIS A 88 -18.06 29.25 16.67
CA HIS A 88 -19.15 30.23 16.64
C HIS A 88 -20.29 29.85 17.59
N ARG A 89 -20.66 28.57 17.65
CA ARG A 89 -21.69 28.06 18.57
C ARG A 89 -21.28 28.20 20.04
N LYS A 90 -20.00 28.06 20.35
CA LYS A 90 -19.47 28.27 21.71
C LYS A 90 -19.54 29.75 22.13
N ARG A 91 -19.19 30.68 21.24
CA ARG A 91 -19.23 32.13 21.52
C ARG A 91 -20.64 32.63 21.87
N LYS A 92 -21.68 32.17 21.16
CA LYS A 92 -23.07 32.53 21.48
C LYS A 92 -23.56 32.03 22.84
N ARG A 93 -23.09 30.86 23.31
CA ARG A 93 -23.44 30.34 24.65
C ARG A 93 -22.82 31.18 25.77
N ALA A 94 -21.57 31.60 25.61
CA ALA A 94 -20.89 32.45 26.60
C ALA A 94 -21.59 33.82 26.73
N THR A 95 -21.94 34.45 25.60
CA THR A 95 -22.64 35.75 25.61
C THR A 95 -24.03 35.70 26.25
N LEU A 96 -24.73 34.56 26.15
CA LEU A 96 -26.04 34.39 26.79
C LEU A 96 -25.93 34.09 28.30
N ALA A 97 -24.82 33.51 28.76
CA ALA A 97 -24.59 33.21 30.17
C ALA A 97 -24.16 34.45 30.99
N ASP A 98 -23.49 35.42 30.37
CA ASP A 98 -23.13 36.71 30.98
C ASP A 98 -24.28 37.74 31.01
N SER A 99 -25.40 37.44 30.34
CA SER A 99 -26.55 38.37 30.21
C SER A 99 -27.73 38.03 31.15
N THR A 100 -27.53 37.13 32.12
CA THR A 100 -28.48 36.76 33.19
C THR A 100 -27.78 36.82 34.53
#